data_AF-A0A970I9W5-F1
#
_entry.id   AF-A0A970I9W5-F1
#
_cell.length_a   1.000
_cell.length_b   1.000
_cell.length_c   1.000
_cell.angle_alpha   90.00
_cell.angle_beta   90.00
_cell.angle_gamma   90.00
#
_symmetry.space_group_name_H-M   'P 1'
#
loop_
_entity.id
_entity.type
_entity.pdbx_description
1 polymer ?
#
loop_
_entity_poly.entity_id
_entity_poly.type
_entity_poly.pdbx_seq_one_letter_code
_entity_poly.pdbx_strand_id
1 'polypeptide(L)'
;MKKHLLTTAFTLFSFSFIWAQELQSISYTTNSINESEIELSDNWRTVIEDNNVLIYNGNIKNESQKNVRNIRVNLFLTPQVANPKAGVVQGYSIAEVPFKSVAKNSSLVGVNIRGEVQDMPPVGLYDPVLVLTDREGNVLDIHRVNVTIRSEENSLAILAINPMPSSEMADPNLNPVVKMTIEEDNSVAFEKEWKVEVDFKNFLVKVMGGDVSNKTNKDMENVILDVFLTKQDQSLITSNFEAVHIASAQLSDKIESYKKFVDASLTTNMSRIPEKGTYYILLTLSVKNDEGESVVKSKRAFSNTVSF
;
A
#
# COMPACT_ATOMS: atom_id res chain seq x y z
N MET A 1 23.49 32.68 70.05
CA MET A 1 22.93 33.65 69.08
C MET A 1 23.25 33.20 67.67
N LYS A 2 22.21 33.07 66.83
CA LYS A 2 22.12 32.99 65.36
C LYS A 2 23.03 32.00 64.61
N LYS A 3 22.44 30.84 64.23
CA LYS A 3 22.83 30.07 63.03
C LYS A 3 22.15 30.73 61.82
N HIS A 4 22.91 31.14 60.83
CA HIS A 4 22.37 31.53 59.53
C HIS A 4 22.20 30.27 58.67
N LEU A 5 20.96 29.91 58.33
CA LEU A 5 20.69 28.98 57.24
C LEU A 5 20.95 29.72 55.92
N LEU A 6 21.91 29.24 55.13
CA LEU A 6 21.98 29.52 53.70
C LEU A 6 21.04 28.54 53.01
N THR A 7 19.91 29.04 52.52
CA THR A 7 19.02 28.26 51.66
C THR A 7 19.51 28.41 50.22
N THR A 8 20.24 27.42 49.73
CA THR A 8 20.65 27.36 48.32
C THR A 8 19.42 27.02 47.47
N ALA A 9 18.92 27.99 46.71
CA ALA A 9 17.89 27.74 45.70
C ALA A 9 18.51 26.98 44.52
N PHE A 10 18.15 25.71 44.36
CA PHE A 10 18.40 24.96 43.14
C PHE A 10 17.33 25.35 42.12
N THR A 11 17.65 26.26 41.22
CA THR A 11 16.88 26.46 39.99
C THR A 11 17.20 25.28 39.07
N LEU A 12 16.34 24.26 39.09
CA LEU A 12 16.27 23.27 38.03
C LEU A 12 15.76 23.98 36.77
N PHE A 13 16.68 24.34 35.87
CA PHE A 13 16.33 24.58 34.47
C PHE A 13 16.02 23.22 33.85
N SER A 14 14.74 22.87 33.79
CA SER A 14 14.25 21.82 32.90
C SER A 14 14.46 22.30 31.46
N PHE A 15 15.58 21.91 30.85
CA PHE A 15 15.73 21.98 29.40
C PHE A 15 14.75 20.97 28.79
N SER A 16 13.62 21.47 28.29
CA SER A 16 12.83 20.72 27.32
C SER A 16 13.69 20.59 26.07
N PHE A 17 14.31 19.42 25.86
CA PHE A 17 14.87 19.07 24.57
C PHE A 17 13.71 18.94 23.59
N ILE A 18 13.43 20.03 22.86
CA ILE A 18 12.63 19.98 21.65
C ILE A 18 13.55 19.32 20.63
N TRP A 19 13.36 18.02 20.41
CA TRP A 19 13.99 17.33 19.29
C TRP A 19 13.31 17.86 18.04
N ALA A 20 13.96 18.76 17.31
CA ALA A 20 13.49 19.18 16.00
C ALA A 20 13.89 18.11 14.97
N GLN A 21 12.97 17.74 14.07
CA GLN A 21 13.25 16.88 12.94
C GLN A 21 14.38 17.45 12.07
N GLU A 22 15.56 16.83 12.12
CA GLU A 22 16.74 17.29 11.39
C GLU A 22 16.74 16.81 9.93
N LEU A 23 17.41 17.59 9.07
CA LEU A 23 17.64 17.24 7.68
C LEU A 23 18.62 16.07 7.59
N GLN A 24 18.17 14.94 7.07
CA GLN A 24 18.96 13.71 6.94
C GLN A 24 19.52 13.55 5.54
N SER A 25 20.63 12.82 5.42
CA SER A 25 21.23 12.44 4.13
C SER A 25 21.38 10.93 4.04
N ILE A 26 20.92 10.33 2.94
CA ILE A 26 21.21 8.96 2.55
C ILE A 26 22.07 8.97 1.29
N SER A 27 23.19 8.26 1.33
CA SER A 27 24.08 8.10 0.18
C SER A 27 23.75 6.82 -0.59
N TYR A 28 23.89 6.86 -1.92
CA TYR A 28 23.68 5.72 -2.81
C TYR A 28 24.63 5.77 -4.00
N THR A 29 24.76 4.64 -4.69
CA THR A 29 25.47 4.57 -5.98
C THR A 29 24.48 4.18 -7.07
N THR A 30 24.72 4.62 -8.31
CA THR A 30 23.87 4.19 -9.44
C THR A 30 23.92 2.68 -9.64
N ASN A 31 25.07 2.05 -9.36
CA ASN A 31 25.22 0.60 -9.46
C ASN A 31 24.37 -0.13 -8.42
N SER A 32 24.32 0.35 -7.16
CA SER A 32 23.53 -0.31 -6.11
C SER A 32 22.03 -0.31 -6.41
N ILE A 33 21.54 0.66 -7.18
CA ILE A 33 20.15 0.71 -7.66
C ILE A 33 19.98 -0.20 -8.88
N ASN A 34 20.81 -0.03 -9.91
CA ASN A 34 20.68 -0.78 -11.17
C ASN A 34 20.86 -2.30 -11.01
N GLU A 35 21.64 -2.73 -10.01
CA GLU A 35 21.91 -4.15 -9.73
C GLU A 35 20.95 -4.75 -8.69
N SER A 36 20.05 -3.95 -8.08
CA SER A 36 19.22 -4.43 -6.98
C SER A 36 18.15 -5.42 -7.42
N GLU A 37 17.65 -5.31 -8.66
CA GLU A 37 16.48 -6.03 -9.18
C GLU A 37 15.22 -5.84 -8.31
N ILE A 38 15.19 -4.83 -7.43
CA ILE A 38 14.06 -4.46 -6.59
C ILE A 38 13.61 -3.06 -6.94
N GLU A 39 12.33 -2.89 -7.25
CA GLU A 39 11.81 -1.64 -7.82
C GLU A 39 10.57 -1.16 -7.05
N LEU A 40 10.50 0.14 -6.82
CA LEU A 40 9.32 0.88 -6.44
C LEU A 40 8.56 1.26 -7.72
N SER A 41 7.26 1.02 -7.76
CA SER A 41 6.44 1.36 -8.93
C SER A 41 6.20 2.87 -9.09
N ASP A 42 5.63 3.30 -10.23
CA ASP A 42 5.34 4.72 -10.50
C ASP A 42 3.98 5.22 -10.03
N ASN A 43 3.13 4.33 -9.50
CA ASN A 43 1.72 4.62 -9.21
C ASN A 43 1.46 5.11 -7.77
N TRP A 44 2.52 5.52 -7.05
CA TRP A 44 2.42 6.13 -5.72
C TRP A 44 1.66 7.45 -5.78
N ARG A 45 0.77 7.65 -4.81
CA ARG A 45 -0.03 8.86 -4.68
C ARG A 45 0.18 9.46 -3.32
N THR A 46 0.14 10.78 -3.24
CA THR A 46 0.28 11.51 -1.97
C THR A 46 -1.05 12.15 -1.59
N VAL A 47 -1.39 12.06 -0.31
CA VAL A 47 -2.48 12.79 0.35
C VAL A 47 -1.94 13.43 1.62
N ILE A 48 -2.46 14.60 1.96
CA ILE A 48 -2.18 15.27 3.24
C ILE A 48 -3.47 15.28 4.07
N GLU A 49 -3.40 14.73 5.28
CA GLU A 49 -4.49 14.71 6.26
C GLU A 49 -3.96 15.13 7.62
N ASP A 50 -4.46 16.24 8.18
CA ASP A 50 -4.03 16.73 9.50
C ASP A 50 -2.50 16.83 9.64
N ASN A 51 -1.83 17.38 8.62
CA ASN A 51 -0.36 17.46 8.51
C ASN A 51 0.39 16.12 8.47
N ASN A 52 -0.32 15.00 8.30
CA ASN A 52 0.29 13.72 8.01
C ASN A 52 0.55 13.61 6.51
N VAL A 53 1.68 13.01 6.14
CA VAL A 53 1.96 12.66 4.75
C VAL A 53 1.60 11.20 4.55
N LEU A 54 0.58 10.96 3.71
CA LEU A 54 0.13 9.63 3.33
C LEU A 54 0.57 9.37 1.90
N ILE A 55 1.36 8.32 1.69
CA ILE A 55 1.76 7.84 0.38
C ILE A 55 1.22 6.44 0.17
N TYR A 56 0.42 6.21 -0.87
CA TYR A 56 -0.36 4.99 -1.01
C TYR A 56 -0.37 4.46 -2.44
N ASN A 57 -0.90 3.25 -2.59
CA ASN A 57 -1.06 2.54 -3.86
C ASN A 57 0.27 2.20 -4.54
N GLY A 58 1.36 2.12 -3.79
CA GLY A 58 2.65 1.71 -4.33
C GLY A 58 2.83 0.21 -4.39
N ASN A 59 3.79 -0.23 -5.19
CA ASN A 59 4.23 -1.61 -5.22
C ASN A 59 5.74 -1.68 -4.99
N ILE A 60 6.19 -2.77 -4.36
CA ILE A 60 7.60 -3.14 -4.28
C ILE A 60 7.76 -4.45 -5.04
N LYS A 61 8.40 -4.38 -6.20
CA LYS A 61 8.63 -5.52 -7.09
C LYS A 61 10.00 -6.11 -6.80
N ASN A 62 10.10 -7.44 -6.76
CA ASN A 62 11.36 -8.17 -6.70
C ASN A 62 11.49 -9.05 -7.94
N GLU A 63 12.35 -8.65 -8.86
CA GLU A 63 12.67 -9.38 -10.09
C GLU A 63 13.85 -10.35 -9.92
N SER A 64 14.52 -10.30 -8.76
CA SER A 64 15.64 -11.20 -8.50
C SER A 64 15.18 -12.65 -8.32
N GLN A 65 16.12 -13.57 -8.52
CA GLN A 65 15.92 -15.00 -8.27
C GLN A 65 15.98 -15.37 -6.77
N LYS A 66 16.05 -14.40 -5.86
CA LYS A 66 16.18 -14.60 -4.41
C LYS A 66 15.10 -13.85 -3.64
N ASN A 67 14.75 -14.37 -2.47
CA ASN A 67 13.88 -13.63 -1.56
C ASN A 67 14.69 -12.51 -0.92
N VAL A 68 14.21 -11.28 -1.04
CA VAL A 68 14.79 -10.14 -0.32
C VAL A 68 14.10 -10.01 1.03
N ARG A 69 14.86 -9.82 2.10
CA ARG A 69 14.37 -9.84 3.48
C ARG A 69 14.78 -8.58 4.22
N ASN A 70 13.93 -8.17 5.16
CA ASN A 70 14.17 -7.04 6.06
C ASN A 70 14.49 -5.74 5.31
N ILE A 71 13.66 -5.42 4.32
CA ILE A 71 13.75 -4.14 3.60
C ILE A 71 12.98 -3.07 4.34
N ARG A 72 13.26 -1.80 4.04
CA ARG A 72 12.54 -0.66 4.59
C ARG A 72 12.27 0.35 3.50
N VAL A 73 11.08 0.94 3.51
CA VAL A 73 10.81 2.13 2.70
C VAL A 73 10.80 3.33 3.62
N ASN A 74 11.69 4.28 3.33
CA ASN A 74 11.79 5.55 4.02
C ASN A 74 11.11 6.63 3.18
N LEU A 75 10.26 7.44 3.79
CA LEU A 75 9.67 8.61 3.17
C LEU A 75 10.41 9.86 3.64
N PHE A 76 10.97 10.61 2.69
CA PHE A 76 11.57 11.91 2.90
C PHE A 76 10.76 13.02 2.25
N LEU A 77 10.69 14.19 2.90
CA LEU A 77 10.39 15.45 2.23
C LEU A 77 11.71 16.13 1.85
N THR A 78 12.05 16.10 0.56
CA THR A 78 13.29 16.68 0.05
C THR A 78 13.05 18.13 -0.40
N PRO A 79 13.76 19.13 0.15
CA PRO A 79 13.56 20.52 -0.25
C PRO A 79 13.91 20.75 -1.73
N GLN A 80 13.02 21.41 -2.49
CA GLN A 80 13.27 21.73 -3.91
C GLN A 80 14.40 22.74 -4.14
N VAL A 81 14.71 23.54 -3.12
CA VAL A 81 15.81 24.52 -3.15
C VAL A 81 17.16 23.89 -2.81
N ALA A 82 17.22 22.61 -2.47
CA ALA A 82 18.48 21.93 -2.21
C ALA A 82 19.23 21.72 -3.52
N ASN A 83 20.53 22.05 -3.55
CA ASN A 83 21.40 21.67 -4.66
C ASN A 83 21.59 20.14 -4.62
N PRO A 84 20.97 19.36 -5.53
CA PRO A 84 21.04 17.91 -5.46
C PRO A 84 22.49 17.48 -5.66
N LYS A 85 23.03 16.76 -4.67
CA LYS A 85 24.32 16.09 -4.81
C LYS A 85 24.06 14.73 -5.44
N ALA A 86 24.75 14.43 -6.54
CA ALA A 86 24.68 13.12 -7.16
C ALA A 86 25.00 12.02 -6.12
N GLY A 87 24.18 10.96 -6.08
CA GLY A 87 24.36 9.87 -5.13
C GLY A 87 23.96 10.20 -3.70
N VAL A 88 23.20 11.28 -3.45
CA VAL A 88 22.66 11.60 -2.12
C VAL A 88 21.19 12.02 -2.20
N VAL A 89 20.35 11.41 -1.37
CA VAL A 89 19.00 11.90 -1.05
C VAL A 89 19.11 12.71 0.24
N GLN A 90 18.67 13.97 0.21
CA GLN A 90 18.68 14.84 1.38
C GLN A 90 17.27 15.36 1.67
N GLY A 91 16.74 15.10 2.86
CA GLY A 91 15.38 15.49 3.22
C GLY A 91 15.03 15.25 4.68
N TYR A 92 13.83 15.68 5.08
CA TYR A 92 13.26 15.43 6.41
C TYR A 92 12.60 14.05 6.41
N SER A 93 13.04 13.16 7.30
CA SER A 93 12.57 11.77 7.36
C SER A 93 11.21 11.66 8.07
N ILE A 94 10.14 11.42 7.32
CA ILE A 94 8.75 11.45 7.79
C ILE A 94 8.25 10.09 8.27
N ALA A 95 8.66 9.01 7.60
CA ALA A 95 8.26 7.66 7.95
C ALA A 95 9.34 6.66 7.58
N GLU A 96 9.45 5.60 8.37
CA GLU A 96 10.18 4.39 8.04
C GLU A 96 9.20 3.21 8.18
N VAL A 97 8.99 2.46 7.10
CA VAL A 97 8.10 1.30 7.10
C VAL A 97 8.92 0.03 6.80
N PRO A 98 9.07 -0.89 7.77
CA PRO A 98 9.80 -2.13 7.55
C PRO A 98 8.92 -3.21 6.89
N PHE A 99 9.51 -3.98 5.98
CA PHE A 99 8.90 -5.16 5.38
C PHE A 99 9.77 -6.39 5.62
N LYS A 100 9.14 -7.47 6.09
CA LYS A 100 9.83 -8.73 6.44
C LYS A 100 10.49 -9.37 5.22
N SER A 101 9.78 -9.43 4.09
CA SER A 101 10.33 -9.98 2.86
C SER A 101 9.48 -9.70 1.63
N VAL A 102 10.14 -9.66 0.47
CA VAL A 102 9.53 -9.78 -0.86
C VAL A 102 10.05 -11.07 -1.48
N ALA A 103 9.17 -11.99 -1.86
CA ALA A 103 9.60 -13.26 -2.46
C ALA A 103 10.26 -13.01 -3.83
N LYS A 104 11.12 -13.93 -4.28
CA LYS A 104 11.69 -13.88 -5.63
C LYS A 104 10.59 -13.81 -6.70
N ASN A 105 10.84 -13.07 -7.78
CA ASN A 105 9.90 -12.89 -8.90
C ASN A 105 8.47 -12.54 -8.45
N SER A 106 8.30 -11.68 -7.44
CA SER A 106 6.99 -11.34 -6.87
C SER A 106 6.87 -9.85 -6.57
N SER A 107 5.71 -9.40 -6.11
CA SER A 107 5.50 -8.01 -5.71
C SER A 107 4.69 -7.90 -4.42
N LEU A 108 5.06 -6.95 -3.58
CA LEU A 108 4.14 -6.40 -2.58
C LEU A 108 3.31 -5.33 -3.26
N VAL A 109 2.00 -5.51 -3.32
CA VAL A 109 1.07 -4.60 -4.01
C VAL A 109 0.26 -3.82 -2.99
N GLY A 110 -0.07 -2.57 -3.29
CA GLY A 110 -0.91 -1.74 -2.41
C GLY A 110 -0.21 -1.31 -1.13
N VAL A 111 1.10 -1.06 -1.22
CA VAL A 111 1.91 -0.54 -0.12
C VAL A 111 1.48 0.89 0.20
N ASN A 112 1.20 1.11 1.48
CA ASN A 112 0.81 2.40 2.02
C ASN A 112 1.79 2.79 3.14
N ILE A 113 2.19 4.04 3.13
CA ILE A 113 3.17 4.65 4.02
C ILE A 113 2.51 5.88 4.61
N ARG A 114 2.35 5.87 5.93
CA ARG A 114 1.85 7.02 6.68
C ARG A 114 2.97 7.50 7.59
N GLY A 115 3.31 8.77 7.49
CA GLY A 115 4.19 9.42 8.46
C GLY A 115 3.50 10.62 9.07
N GLU A 116 3.58 10.67 10.40
CA GLU A 116 3.17 11.85 11.16
C GLU A 116 4.33 12.83 11.17
N VAL A 117 4.06 14.07 10.76
CA VAL A 117 5.07 15.12 10.80
C VAL A 117 5.11 15.65 12.22
N GLN A 118 6.06 15.14 13.01
CA GLN A 118 6.22 15.51 14.41
C GLN A 118 6.69 16.96 14.57
N ASP A 119 7.60 17.41 13.70
CA ASP A 119 7.98 18.81 13.59
C ASP A 119 7.80 19.29 12.16
N MET A 120 7.13 20.42 11.99
CA MET A 120 6.89 20.97 10.66
C MET A 120 8.24 21.29 9.98
N PRO A 121 8.51 20.77 8.77
CA PRO A 121 9.70 21.18 8.03
C PRO A 121 9.62 22.68 7.75
N PRO A 122 10.77 23.38 7.62
CA PRO A 122 10.79 24.82 7.36
C PRO A 122 9.89 25.24 6.19
N VAL A 123 9.38 26.46 6.23
CA VAL A 123 8.53 27.00 5.16
C VAL A 123 9.23 26.87 3.81
N GLY A 124 8.57 26.23 2.84
CA GLY A 124 9.18 25.91 1.56
C GLY A 124 8.43 24.85 0.75
N LEU A 125 9.05 24.47 -0.38
CA LEU A 125 8.55 23.46 -1.30
C LEU A 125 9.37 22.18 -1.19
N TYR A 126 8.67 21.05 -1.20
CA TYR A 126 9.21 19.74 -0.94
C TYR A 126 8.70 18.73 -1.96
N ASP A 127 9.58 17.81 -2.35
CA ASP A 127 9.20 16.62 -3.07
C ASP A 127 9.14 15.43 -2.10
N PRO A 128 8.06 14.63 -2.13
CA PRO A 128 8.05 13.35 -1.43
C PRO A 128 8.93 12.35 -2.19
N VAL A 129 9.92 11.80 -1.50
CA VAL A 129 10.86 10.81 -2.04
C VAL A 129 10.83 9.56 -1.18
N LEU A 130 10.56 8.43 -1.82
CA LEU A 130 10.66 7.10 -1.24
C LEU A 130 12.05 6.54 -1.48
N VAL A 131 12.67 6.02 -0.44
CA VAL A 131 13.97 5.35 -0.51
C VAL A 131 13.82 3.94 0.04
N LEU A 132 14.01 2.95 -0.82
CA LEU A 132 14.00 1.55 -0.46
C LEU A 132 15.41 1.11 -0.05
N THR A 133 15.55 0.57 1.15
CA THR A 133 16.84 0.08 1.66
C THR A 133 16.76 -1.38 2.12
N ASP A 134 17.88 -2.07 2.10
CA ASP A 134 18.02 -3.38 2.75
C ASP A 134 18.27 -3.26 4.26
N ARG A 135 18.60 -4.40 4.90
CA ARG A 135 18.92 -4.47 6.33
C ARG A 135 20.19 -3.71 6.71
N GLU A 136 21.14 -3.63 5.79
CA GLU A 136 22.45 -3.00 6.00
C GLU A 136 22.39 -1.48 5.73
N GLY A 137 21.25 -1.00 5.22
CA GLY A 137 21.04 0.39 4.86
C GLY A 137 21.48 0.71 3.43
N ASN A 138 21.80 -0.29 2.62
CA ASN A 138 22.11 -0.09 1.21
C ASN A 138 20.83 0.31 0.47
N VAL A 139 20.93 1.35 -0.35
CA VAL A 139 19.81 1.82 -1.18
C VAL A 139 19.64 0.89 -2.36
N LEU A 140 18.45 0.26 -2.42
CA LEU A 140 18.02 -0.64 -3.48
C LEU A 140 17.27 0.10 -4.58
N ASP A 141 16.47 1.11 -4.22
CA ASP A 141 15.75 1.94 -5.18
C ASP A 141 15.32 3.29 -4.58
N ILE A 142 15.06 4.27 -5.44
CA ILE A 142 14.59 5.62 -5.08
C ILE A 142 13.48 6.02 -6.03
N HIS A 143 12.32 6.39 -5.47
CA HIS A 143 11.19 6.90 -6.25
C HIS A 143 10.76 8.28 -5.76
N ARG A 144 10.80 9.27 -6.65
CA ARG A 144 10.23 10.61 -6.40
C ARG A 144 8.77 10.61 -6.80
N VAL A 145 7.89 10.79 -5.84
CA VAL A 145 6.45 10.85 -6.10
C VAL A 145 6.14 12.16 -6.81
N ASN A 146 5.39 12.09 -7.90
CA ASN A 146 5.12 13.22 -8.78
C ASN A 146 4.08 14.18 -8.21
N VAL A 147 4.40 14.86 -7.11
CA VAL A 147 3.65 15.96 -6.50
C VAL A 147 4.64 16.94 -5.83
N THR A 148 4.19 18.15 -5.53
CA THR A 148 4.92 19.07 -4.67
C THR A 148 4.11 19.33 -3.40
N ILE A 149 4.74 19.20 -2.25
CA ILE A 149 4.20 19.57 -0.94
C ILE A 149 4.75 20.93 -0.56
N ARG A 150 3.85 21.81 -0.14
CA ARG A 150 4.18 23.11 0.46
C ARG A 150 4.06 23.00 1.97
N SER A 151 5.11 23.40 2.65
CA SER A 151 5.09 23.65 4.09
C SER A 151 4.91 25.13 4.37
N GLU A 152 3.94 25.43 5.21
CA GLU A 152 3.68 26.74 5.82
C GLU A 152 3.81 26.59 7.34
N GLU A 153 3.80 27.69 8.10
CA GLU A 153 4.16 27.72 9.53
C GLU A 153 3.55 26.59 10.37
N ASN A 154 2.32 26.16 10.08
CA ASN A 154 1.64 25.07 10.79
C ASN A 154 0.86 24.13 9.87
N SER A 155 1.14 24.11 8.57
CA SER A 155 0.35 23.30 7.63
C SER A 155 1.14 22.76 6.45
N LEU A 156 0.81 21.53 6.07
CA LEU A 156 1.21 20.93 4.80
C LEU A 156 0.05 20.96 3.81
N ALA A 157 0.36 21.22 2.54
CA ALA A 157 -0.61 21.15 1.47
C ALA A 157 0.04 20.71 0.16
N ILE A 158 -0.68 19.95 -0.66
CA ILE A 158 -0.24 19.65 -2.02
C ILE A 158 -0.44 20.90 -2.89
N LEU A 159 0.60 21.31 -3.60
CA LEU A 159 0.50 22.28 -4.68
C LEU A 159 -0.01 21.56 -5.93
N ALA A 160 -1.16 22.02 -6.44
CA ALA A 160 -1.73 21.50 -7.67
C ALA A 160 -0.69 21.56 -8.80
N ILE A 161 -0.40 20.40 -9.39
CA ILE A 161 0.48 20.25 -10.54
C ILE A 161 -0.30 20.77 -11.76
N ASN A 162 0.31 21.64 -12.57
CA ASN A 162 -0.19 21.86 -13.93
C ASN A 162 -0.22 20.50 -14.65
N PRO A 163 -1.31 20.14 -15.33
CA PRO A 163 -1.42 18.83 -15.96
C PRO A 163 -0.35 18.67 -17.05
N MET A 164 0.34 17.52 -17.05
CA MET A 164 1.04 17.05 -18.26
C MET A 164 0.09 17.09 -19.46
N PRO A 165 0.60 17.33 -20.68
CA PRO A 165 -0.24 17.40 -21.87
C PRO A 165 -0.92 16.04 -22.10
N SER A 166 -2.24 16.02 -21.89
CA SER A 166 -3.25 15.18 -22.53
C SER A 166 -2.72 14.00 -23.35
N SER A 167 -2.54 12.85 -22.70
CA SER A 167 -3.08 11.61 -23.25
C SER A 167 -4.44 11.44 -22.59
N GLU A 168 -5.53 11.69 -23.34
CA GLU A 168 -6.93 11.41 -22.98
C GLU A 168 -7.20 11.31 -21.47
N MET A 169 -7.43 12.47 -20.84
CA MET A 169 -7.99 12.51 -19.48
C MET A 169 -9.39 11.92 -19.51
N ALA A 170 -9.47 10.60 -19.38
CA ALA A 170 -10.57 10.01 -18.65
C ALA A 170 -10.48 10.58 -17.23
N ASP A 171 -11.54 11.27 -16.81
CA ASP A 171 -11.79 11.65 -15.42
C ASP A 171 -11.26 10.54 -14.49
N PRO A 172 -10.25 10.79 -13.64
CA PRO A 172 -9.65 9.76 -12.82
C PRO A 172 -10.61 9.49 -11.68
N ASN A 173 -11.65 8.70 -11.98
CA ASN A 173 -12.49 8.12 -10.96
C ASN A 173 -11.55 7.42 -9.97
N LEU A 174 -11.40 7.99 -8.77
CA LEU A 174 -10.52 7.48 -7.71
C LEU A 174 -10.95 6.05 -7.29
N ASN A 175 -12.17 5.67 -7.66
CA ASN A 175 -12.74 4.34 -7.61
C ASN A 175 -13.16 3.92 -9.03
N PRO A 176 -12.23 3.62 -9.95
CA PRO A 176 -12.64 3.22 -11.30
C PRO A 176 -13.46 1.94 -11.14
N VAL A 177 -14.73 2.04 -11.52
CA VAL A 177 -15.69 0.96 -11.45
C VAL A 177 -15.12 -0.20 -12.25
N VAL A 178 -14.69 -1.25 -11.55
CA VAL A 178 -14.20 -2.45 -12.20
C VAL A 178 -15.42 -3.18 -12.76
N LYS A 179 -15.61 -3.10 -14.07
CA LYS A 179 -16.56 -3.95 -14.77
C LYS A 179 -15.92 -5.33 -14.92
N MET A 180 -16.35 -6.28 -14.10
CA MET A 180 -15.95 -7.67 -14.26
C MET A 180 -16.93 -8.41 -15.16
N THR A 181 -16.39 -9.22 -16.07
CA THR A 181 -17.18 -10.20 -16.82
C THR A 181 -17.49 -11.38 -15.90
N ILE A 182 -18.78 -11.61 -15.67
CA ILE A 182 -19.28 -12.69 -14.81
C ILE A 182 -19.74 -13.84 -15.69
N GLU A 183 -19.05 -14.98 -15.60
CA GLU A 183 -19.47 -16.26 -16.17
C GLU A 183 -19.61 -17.27 -15.04
N GLU A 184 -20.59 -17.02 -14.17
CA GLU A 184 -20.82 -17.87 -13.01
C GLU A 184 -21.35 -19.24 -13.45
N ASP A 185 -20.44 -20.20 -13.54
CA ASP A 185 -20.70 -21.60 -13.86
C ASP A 185 -20.36 -22.53 -12.69
N ASN A 186 -19.81 -21.97 -11.60
CA ASN A 186 -19.31 -22.69 -10.43
C ASN A 186 -18.28 -23.80 -10.76
N SER A 187 -17.57 -23.66 -11.88
CA SER A 187 -16.45 -24.52 -12.28
C SER A 187 -15.32 -24.50 -11.24
N VAL A 188 -15.11 -23.36 -10.58
CA VAL A 188 -14.32 -23.23 -9.37
C VAL A 188 -15.23 -22.67 -8.28
N ALA A 189 -15.33 -23.33 -7.13
CA ALA A 189 -16.32 -22.99 -6.11
C ALA A 189 -15.73 -22.81 -4.72
N PHE A 190 -16.22 -21.78 -4.02
CA PHE A 190 -16.02 -21.58 -2.58
C PHE A 190 -16.71 -22.68 -1.78
N GLU A 191 -15.96 -23.36 -0.92
CA GLU A 191 -16.48 -24.34 0.03
C GLU A 191 -16.09 -23.97 1.47
N LYS A 192 -16.75 -24.64 2.44
CA LYS A 192 -16.64 -24.36 3.88
C LYS A 192 -16.98 -22.90 4.23
N GLU A 193 -16.72 -22.51 5.47
CA GLU A 193 -16.94 -21.16 5.95
C GLU A 193 -15.74 -20.28 5.61
N TRP A 194 -16.03 -19.11 5.03
CA TRP A 194 -15.02 -18.09 4.79
C TRP A 194 -15.25 -16.95 5.76
N LYS A 195 -14.17 -16.30 6.19
CA LYS A 195 -14.19 -15.06 6.97
C LYS A 195 -13.32 -14.03 6.28
N VAL A 196 -13.81 -12.80 6.22
CA VAL A 196 -13.03 -11.64 5.76
C VAL A 196 -12.99 -10.61 6.88
N GLU A 197 -11.79 -10.13 7.18
CA GLU A 197 -11.54 -9.02 8.11
C GLU A 197 -10.87 -7.90 7.32
N VAL A 198 -11.44 -6.70 7.44
CA VAL A 198 -10.97 -5.50 6.76
C VAL A 198 -10.59 -4.51 7.87
N ASP A 199 -9.29 -4.33 8.07
CA ASP A 199 -8.74 -3.38 9.03
C ASP A 199 -8.41 -2.09 8.29
N PHE A 200 -9.38 -1.17 8.27
CA PHE A 200 -9.21 0.12 7.63
C PHE A 200 -8.19 1.03 8.31
N LYS A 201 -7.93 0.83 9.61
CA LYS A 201 -6.95 1.64 10.35
C LYS A 201 -5.54 1.32 9.87
N ASN A 202 -5.26 0.04 9.65
CA ASN A 202 -3.96 -0.45 9.20
C ASN A 202 -3.92 -0.81 7.71
N PHE A 203 -5.00 -0.51 6.97
CA PHE A 203 -5.19 -0.85 5.56
C PHE A 203 -4.88 -2.32 5.23
N LEU A 204 -5.31 -3.25 6.09
CA LEU A 204 -5.04 -4.68 5.94
C LEU A 204 -6.34 -5.44 5.61
N VAL A 205 -6.24 -6.39 4.69
CA VAL A 205 -7.31 -7.35 4.37
C VAL A 205 -6.83 -8.74 4.72
N LYS A 206 -7.65 -9.46 5.48
CA LYS A 206 -7.42 -10.85 5.85
C LYS A 206 -8.61 -11.70 5.43
N VAL A 207 -8.36 -12.73 4.63
CA VAL A 207 -9.34 -13.75 4.24
C VAL A 207 -8.89 -15.09 4.80
N MET A 208 -9.79 -15.85 5.42
CA MET A 208 -9.47 -17.13 6.07
C MET A 208 -10.59 -18.15 5.95
N GLY A 209 -10.20 -19.44 6.05
CA GLY A 209 -11.03 -20.51 6.61
C GLY A 209 -11.72 -21.44 5.62
N GLY A 210 -11.63 -21.16 4.32
CA GLY A 210 -12.40 -21.90 3.34
C GLY A 210 -11.56 -22.66 2.31
N ASP A 211 -12.22 -23.61 1.63
CA ASP A 211 -11.60 -24.39 0.55
C ASP A 211 -12.01 -23.81 -0.80
N VAL A 212 -11.16 -23.99 -1.80
CA VAL A 212 -11.48 -23.74 -3.20
C VAL A 212 -11.45 -25.04 -3.97
N SER A 213 -12.58 -25.40 -4.57
CA SER A 213 -12.73 -26.66 -5.29
C SER A 213 -12.76 -26.45 -6.80
N ASN A 214 -12.01 -27.25 -7.54
CA ASN A 214 -12.17 -27.38 -8.99
C ASN A 214 -13.24 -28.44 -9.25
N LYS A 215 -14.33 -28.06 -9.92
CA LYS A 215 -15.48 -28.93 -10.24
C LYS A 215 -15.42 -29.52 -11.65
N THR A 216 -14.34 -29.28 -12.39
CA THR A 216 -14.22 -29.68 -13.79
C THR A 216 -13.28 -30.88 -13.98
N ASN A 217 -13.38 -31.50 -15.15
CA ASN A 217 -12.49 -32.57 -15.60
C ASN A 217 -11.13 -32.06 -16.13
N LYS A 218 -10.84 -30.77 -16.01
CA LYS A 218 -9.59 -30.14 -16.43
C LYS A 218 -8.91 -29.50 -15.23
N ASP A 219 -7.60 -29.34 -15.32
CA ASP A 219 -6.87 -28.57 -14.34
C ASP A 219 -7.21 -27.08 -14.48
N MET A 220 -7.27 -26.38 -13.36
CA MET A 220 -7.52 -24.94 -13.32
C MET A 220 -6.23 -24.24 -12.93
N GLU A 221 -5.73 -23.39 -13.82
CA GLU A 221 -4.49 -22.64 -13.62
C GLU A 221 -4.78 -21.21 -13.16
N ASN A 222 -3.87 -20.66 -12.35
CA ASN A 222 -3.88 -19.26 -11.92
C ASN A 222 -5.23 -18.81 -11.33
N VAL A 223 -5.76 -19.57 -10.37
CA VAL A 223 -7.01 -19.19 -9.70
C VAL A 223 -6.74 -17.97 -8.81
N ILE A 224 -7.43 -16.87 -9.10
CA ILE A 224 -7.30 -15.60 -8.39
C ILE A 224 -8.48 -15.46 -7.42
N LEU A 225 -8.15 -15.14 -6.16
CA LEU A 225 -9.09 -14.71 -5.14
C LEU A 225 -9.04 -13.19 -5.03
N ASP A 226 -10.16 -12.55 -5.30
CA ASP A 226 -10.32 -11.11 -5.16
C ASP A 226 -11.27 -10.75 -4.02
N VAL A 227 -11.02 -9.60 -3.41
CA VAL A 227 -11.86 -8.99 -2.38
C VAL A 227 -12.37 -7.65 -2.87
N PHE A 228 -13.68 -7.49 -2.81
CA PHE A 228 -14.39 -6.30 -3.23
C PHE A 228 -15.23 -5.72 -2.11
N LEU A 229 -15.38 -4.40 -2.13
CA LEU A 229 -16.37 -3.66 -1.34
C LEU A 229 -17.49 -3.16 -2.24
N THR A 230 -18.73 -3.47 -1.89
CA THR A 230 -19.92 -3.13 -2.68
C THR A 230 -20.90 -2.31 -1.85
N LYS A 231 -21.62 -1.36 -2.46
CA LYS A 231 -22.60 -0.53 -1.75
C LYS A 231 -23.90 -1.28 -1.43
N GLN A 232 -24.17 -2.35 -2.17
CA GLN A 232 -25.35 -3.19 -2.01
C GLN A 232 -24.90 -4.62 -1.71
N ASP A 233 -25.74 -5.37 -0.97
CA ASP A 233 -25.55 -6.80 -0.83
C ASP A 233 -25.62 -7.45 -2.23
N GLN A 234 -24.59 -8.23 -2.52
CA GLN A 234 -24.39 -8.92 -3.79
C GLN A 234 -24.68 -10.42 -3.68
N SER A 235 -25.53 -10.82 -2.73
CA SER A 235 -26.04 -12.20 -2.63
C SER A 235 -26.73 -12.68 -3.92
N LEU A 236 -27.31 -11.76 -4.70
CA LEU A 236 -27.86 -12.00 -6.03
C LEU A 236 -27.24 -11.05 -7.06
N ILE A 237 -26.10 -11.43 -7.64
CA ILE A 237 -25.52 -10.69 -8.78
C ILE A 237 -26.05 -11.27 -10.09
N THR A 238 -26.87 -10.51 -10.80
CA THR A 238 -27.44 -10.90 -12.11
C THR A 238 -26.85 -10.13 -13.29
N SER A 239 -25.94 -9.18 -13.02
CA SER A 239 -25.29 -8.34 -14.03
C SER A 239 -23.98 -7.75 -13.48
N ASN A 240 -23.22 -7.05 -14.33
CA ASN A 240 -22.09 -6.24 -13.90
C ASN A 240 -22.51 -5.32 -12.74
N PHE A 241 -21.67 -5.21 -11.72
CA PHE A 241 -21.94 -4.43 -10.50
C PHE A 241 -20.79 -3.47 -10.22
N GLU A 242 -21.09 -2.42 -9.46
CA GLU A 242 -20.09 -1.43 -9.05
C GLU A 242 -19.42 -1.85 -7.75
N ALA A 243 -18.10 -1.93 -7.76
CA ALA A 243 -17.33 -2.38 -6.61
C ALA A 243 -15.95 -1.74 -6.55
N VAL A 244 -15.46 -1.57 -5.31
CA VAL A 244 -14.08 -1.19 -5.02
C VAL A 244 -13.27 -2.47 -4.83
N HIS A 245 -12.34 -2.75 -5.73
CA HIS A 245 -11.38 -3.86 -5.59
C HIS A 245 -10.33 -3.49 -4.55
N ILE A 246 -10.27 -4.23 -3.44
CA ILE A 246 -9.40 -3.88 -2.30
C ILE A 246 -8.31 -4.91 -2.02
N ALA A 247 -8.39 -6.14 -2.54
CA ALA A 247 -7.29 -7.10 -2.42
C ALA A 247 -7.40 -8.18 -3.49
N SER A 248 -6.27 -8.79 -3.84
CA SER A 248 -6.18 -9.88 -4.80
C SER A 248 -5.04 -10.82 -4.41
N ALA A 249 -5.20 -12.12 -4.65
CA ALA A 249 -4.11 -13.08 -4.58
C ALA A 249 -4.37 -14.30 -5.46
N GLN A 250 -3.31 -14.80 -6.08
CA GLN A 250 -3.30 -16.12 -6.69
C GLN A 250 -3.24 -17.17 -5.58
N LEU A 251 -4.25 -18.03 -5.50
CA LEU A 251 -4.35 -19.07 -4.46
C LEU A 251 -3.43 -20.25 -4.74
N SER A 252 -3.26 -20.60 -6.01
CA SER A 252 -2.35 -21.65 -6.46
C SER A 252 -2.05 -21.45 -7.93
N ASP A 253 -0.86 -21.89 -8.36
CA ASP A 253 -0.52 -21.99 -9.77
C ASP A 253 -1.44 -22.99 -10.49
N LYS A 254 -1.92 -24.00 -9.76
CA LYS A 254 -2.77 -25.07 -10.29
C LYS A 254 -3.67 -25.69 -9.23
N ILE A 255 -4.93 -25.92 -9.57
CA ILE A 255 -5.85 -26.82 -8.84
C ILE A 255 -6.22 -27.95 -9.79
N GLU A 256 -5.72 -29.15 -9.50
CA GLU A 256 -5.99 -30.34 -10.31
C GLU A 256 -7.49 -30.61 -10.48
N SER A 257 -7.85 -31.25 -11.58
CA SER A 257 -9.22 -31.68 -11.86
C SER A 257 -9.86 -32.41 -10.66
N TYR A 258 -11.07 -31.99 -10.31
CA TYR A 258 -11.85 -32.52 -9.18
C TYR A 258 -11.15 -32.47 -7.80
N LYS A 259 -10.03 -31.74 -7.67
CA LYS A 259 -9.34 -31.53 -6.40
C LYS A 259 -9.75 -30.21 -5.74
N LYS A 260 -9.27 -30.05 -4.52
CA LYS A 260 -9.49 -28.86 -3.70
C LYS A 260 -8.15 -28.29 -3.27
N PHE A 261 -8.08 -26.97 -3.28
CA PHE A 261 -7.11 -26.20 -2.53
C PHE A 261 -7.71 -25.95 -1.14
N VAL A 262 -7.05 -26.45 -0.10
CA VAL A 262 -7.60 -26.55 1.26
C VAL A 262 -7.08 -25.42 2.13
N ASP A 263 -7.95 -24.90 3.01
CA ASP A 263 -7.64 -23.89 4.02
C ASP A 263 -6.97 -22.63 3.43
N ALA A 264 -7.58 -22.12 2.36
CA ALA A 264 -7.13 -20.91 1.71
C ALA A 264 -7.12 -19.73 2.69
N SER A 265 -6.03 -18.98 2.64
CA SER A 265 -5.89 -17.75 3.40
C SER A 265 -5.13 -16.71 2.61
N LEU A 266 -5.53 -15.46 2.79
CA LEU A 266 -4.90 -14.28 2.23
C LEU A 266 -4.72 -13.29 3.36
N THR A 267 -3.53 -12.74 3.53
CA THR A 267 -3.30 -11.55 4.35
C THR A 267 -2.46 -10.59 3.53
N THR A 268 -3.05 -9.47 3.14
CA THR A 268 -2.42 -8.49 2.27
C THR A 268 -2.86 -7.09 2.65
N ASN A 269 -2.07 -6.09 2.26
CA ASN A 269 -2.50 -4.70 2.33
C ASN A 269 -3.62 -4.45 1.30
N MET A 270 -4.43 -3.43 1.57
CA MET A 270 -5.46 -2.98 0.64
C MET A 270 -4.81 -2.41 -0.61
N SER A 271 -5.17 -2.96 -1.78
CA SER A 271 -4.77 -2.41 -3.08
C SER A 271 -5.43 -1.05 -3.35
N ARG A 272 -6.58 -0.77 -2.72
CA ARG A 272 -7.30 0.51 -2.84
C ARG A 272 -7.97 0.89 -1.53
N ILE A 273 -8.02 2.18 -1.27
CA ILE A 273 -8.75 2.77 -0.13
C ILE A 273 -10.13 3.19 -0.65
N PRO A 274 -11.24 2.66 -0.09
CA PRO A 274 -12.57 3.08 -0.49
C PRO A 274 -12.85 4.51 -0.03
N GLU A 275 -13.87 5.14 -0.61
CA GLU A 275 -14.43 6.36 0.00
C GLU A 275 -15.05 6.07 1.38
N LYS A 276 -15.24 7.13 2.17
CA LYS A 276 -15.95 7.01 3.46
C LYS A 276 -17.35 6.44 3.22
N GLY A 277 -17.74 5.45 4.01
CA GLY A 277 -19.06 4.85 3.90
C GLY A 277 -19.16 3.45 4.44
N THR A 278 -20.33 2.84 4.25
CA THR A 278 -20.62 1.46 4.65
C THR A 278 -20.72 0.58 3.41
N TYR A 279 -20.10 -0.59 3.48
CA TYR A 279 -19.91 -1.50 2.36
C TYR A 279 -20.21 -2.94 2.77
N TYR A 280 -20.71 -3.73 1.84
CA TYR A 280 -20.74 -5.19 1.91
C TYR A 280 -19.43 -5.74 1.33
N ILE A 281 -19.02 -6.91 1.81
CA ILE A 281 -17.84 -7.60 1.29
C ILE A 281 -18.30 -8.64 0.26
N LEU A 282 -17.58 -8.69 -0.86
CA LEU A 282 -17.75 -9.71 -1.87
C LEU A 282 -16.38 -10.36 -2.16
N LEU A 283 -16.33 -11.68 -2.10
CA LEU A 283 -15.22 -12.45 -2.64
C LEU A 283 -15.57 -12.97 -4.03
N THR A 284 -14.59 -13.02 -4.92
CA THR A 284 -14.73 -13.70 -6.22
C THR A 284 -13.56 -14.62 -6.49
N LEU A 285 -13.83 -15.72 -7.18
CA LEU A 285 -12.81 -16.56 -7.79
C LEU A 285 -12.85 -16.34 -9.29
N SER A 286 -11.73 -15.92 -9.84
CA SER A 286 -11.56 -15.71 -11.27
C SER A 286 -10.46 -16.61 -11.84
N VAL A 287 -10.61 -16.94 -13.11
CA VAL A 287 -9.62 -17.66 -13.92
C VAL A 287 -9.45 -16.92 -15.24
N LYS A 288 -8.28 -17.05 -15.87
CA LYS A 288 -8.09 -16.50 -17.22
C LYS A 288 -8.82 -17.36 -18.24
N ASN A 289 -9.57 -16.73 -19.15
CA ASN A 289 -10.15 -17.40 -20.31
C ASN A 289 -9.08 -17.63 -21.40
N ASP A 290 -9.50 -18.24 -22.52
CA ASP A 290 -8.62 -18.53 -23.67
C ASP A 290 -8.04 -17.25 -24.31
N GLU A 291 -8.64 -16.09 -24.06
CA GLU A 291 -8.19 -14.77 -24.52
C GLU A 291 -7.26 -14.08 -23.51
N GLY A 292 -7.01 -14.71 -22.36
CA GLY A 292 -6.16 -14.19 -21.28
C GLY A 292 -6.86 -13.22 -20.33
N GLU A 293 -8.15 -12.96 -20.52
CA GLU A 293 -8.97 -12.08 -19.67
C GLU A 293 -9.40 -12.80 -18.40
N SER A 294 -9.42 -12.09 -17.26
CA SER A 294 -9.89 -12.67 -16.00
C SER A 294 -11.42 -12.68 -15.94
N VAL A 295 -11.99 -13.87 -15.81
CA VAL A 295 -13.43 -14.09 -15.78
C VAL A 295 -13.82 -14.67 -14.44
N VAL A 296 -14.86 -14.09 -13.81
CA VAL A 296 -15.37 -14.55 -12.52
C VAL A 296 -16.19 -15.82 -12.71
N LYS A 297 -15.80 -16.91 -12.05
CA LYS A 297 -16.44 -18.22 -12.11
C LYS A 297 -17.31 -18.53 -10.91
N SER A 298 -16.98 -17.95 -9.75
CA SER A 298 -17.85 -17.99 -8.57
C SER A 298 -17.63 -16.78 -7.67
N LYS A 299 -18.60 -16.58 -6.79
CA LYS A 299 -18.65 -15.46 -5.86
C LYS A 299 -19.12 -15.90 -4.48
N ARG A 300 -18.79 -15.11 -3.47
CA ARG A 300 -19.31 -15.27 -2.11
C ARG A 300 -19.55 -13.90 -1.48
N ALA A 301 -20.83 -13.55 -1.34
CA ALA A 301 -21.25 -12.32 -0.67
C ALA A 301 -21.35 -12.53 0.84
N PHE A 302 -21.03 -11.48 1.59
CA PHE A 302 -21.14 -11.43 3.04
C PHE A 302 -22.21 -10.40 3.40
N SER A 303 -23.20 -10.82 4.19
CA SER A 303 -24.31 -9.97 4.63
C SER A 303 -23.89 -8.93 5.68
N ASN A 304 -22.79 -9.16 6.38
CA ASN A 304 -22.25 -8.19 7.33
C ASN A 304 -21.53 -7.06 6.60
N THR A 305 -21.81 -5.83 7.03
CA THR A 305 -21.16 -4.64 6.49
C THR A 305 -19.90 -4.25 7.24
N VAL A 306 -19.01 -3.56 6.55
CA VAL A 306 -17.84 -2.87 7.12
C VAL A 306 -17.92 -1.38 6.80
N SER A 307 -17.38 -0.54 7.67
CA SER A 307 -17.42 0.91 7.51
C SER A 307 -16.02 1.50 7.51
N PHE A 308 -15.75 2.34 6.51
CA PHE A 308 -14.58 3.21 6.41
C PHE A 308 -14.96 4.63 6.80
#